data_AF-A0A1U7LYB9-F1
#
_entry.id   AF-A0A1U7LYB9-F1
#
_cell.length_a   1.000
_cell.length_b   1.000
_cell.length_c   1.000
_cell.angle_alpha   90.00
_cell.angle_beta   90.00
_cell.angle_gamma   90.00
#
_symmetry.space_group_name_H-M   'P 1'
#
loop_
_entity.id
_entity.type
_entity.pdbx_description
1 polymer ?
#
loop_
_entity_poly.entity_id
_entity_poly.type
_entity_poly.pdbx_seq_one_letter_code
_entity_poly.pdbx_strand_id
1 'polypeptide(L)'
;MKKVIFDISPLGSFQFSCEAYMIYYREKYGQDIFFYTRKNGKYIRIEDEEELKHLNSRVITNKDLGYEIDWIPHDSEARVKPFSEELEDDELLIKIVEDLGENASWKNSKMKVVELQEC
;
A
#
# COMPACT_ATOMS: atom_id res chain seq x y z
N MET A 1 -2.23 -10.15 -25.15
CA MET A 1 -1.08 -9.92 -24.24
C MET A 1 -1.64 -9.32 -22.97
N LYS A 2 -1.51 -10.03 -21.85
CA LYS A 2 -2.05 -9.61 -20.56
C LYS A 2 -0.90 -9.05 -19.70
N LYS A 3 -1.05 -7.85 -19.16
CA LYS A 3 -0.10 -7.30 -18.17
C LYS A 3 -0.53 -7.74 -16.77
N VAL A 4 0.44 -8.12 -15.95
CA VAL A 4 0.21 -8.41 -14.52
C VAL A 4 1.33 -7.84 -13.66
N ILE A 5 1.01 -7.50 -12.43
CA ILE A 5 1.94 -7.08 -11.40
C ILE A 5 2.55 -8.34 -10.78
N PHE A 6 3.88 -8.38 -10.76
CA PHE A 6 4.63 -9.44 -10.12
C PHE A 6 5.45 -8.84 -8.98
N ASP A 7 5.23 -9.35 -7.77
CA ASP A 7 6.00 -8.97 -6.59
C ASP A 7 6.92 -10.11 -6.13
N ILE A 8 8.22 -9.85 -6.11
CA ILE A 8 9.20 -10.73 -5.48
C ILE A 8 9.32 -10.34 -4.00
N SER A 9 8.42 -10.87 -3.16
CA SER A 9 8.46 -10.68 -1.71
C SER A 9 8.60 -12.03 -0.97
N PRO A 10 9.37 -12.10 0.12
CA PRO A 10 9.50 -13.32 0.92
C PRO A 10 8.25 -13.65 1.76
N LEU A 11 7.22 -12.80 1.74
CA LEU A 11 6.06 -12.86 2.63
C LEU A 11 4.74 -13.24 1.92
N GLY A 12 4.78 -13.58 0.63
CA GLY A 12 3.61 -14.10 -0.11
C GLY A 12 2.43 -13.12 -0.20
N SER A 13 2.70 -11.82 -0.07
CA SER A 13 1.72 -10.74 -0.24
C SER A 13 2.38 -9.54 -0.89
N PHE A 14 1.60 -8.80 -1.67
CA PHE A 14 2.06 -7.58 -2.34
C PHE A 14 2.47 -6.51 -1.32
N GLN A 15 3.75 -6.13 -1.36
CA GLN A 15 4.31 -5.10 -0.50
C GLN A 15 4.39 -3.77 -1.26
N PHE A 16 3.24 -3.14 -1.52
CA PHE A 16 3.20 -1.81 -2.17
C PHE A 16 3.70 -0.68 -1.27
N SER A 17 4.27 0.39 -1.81
CA SER A 17 4.63 1.61 -1.06
C SER A 17 3.41 2.36 -0.54
N CYS A 18 3.59 3.20 0.49
CA CYS A 18 2.51 4.05 1.01
C CYS A 18 1.95 4.96 -0.11
N GLU A 19 2.82 5.45 -0.99
CA GLU A 19 2.48 6.27 -2.15
C GLU A 19 1.54 5.53 -3.11
N ALA A 20 1.84 4.28 -3.46
CA ALA A 20 0.96 3.49 -4.32
C ALA A 20 -0.45 3.32 -3.73
N TYR A 21 -0.57 3.11 -2.41
CA TYR A 21 -1.88 3.08 -1.74
C TYR A 21 -2.60 4.44 -1.83
N MET A 22 -1.89 5.55 -1.61
CA MET A 22 -2.49 6.89 -1.65
C MET A 22 -3.06 7.20 -3.03
N ILE A 23 -2.30 6.95 -4.08
CA ILE A 23 -2.72 7.17 -5.46
C ILE A 23 -3.91 6.28 -5.79
N TYR A 24 -3.82 4.98 -5.50
CA TYR A 24 -4.90 4.03 -5.81
C TYR A 24 -6.22 4.40 -5.14
N TYR A 25 -6.20 4.71 -3.83
CA TYR A 25 -7.43 5.04 -3.11
C TYR A 25 -8.02 6.38 -3.54
N ARG A 26 -7.16 7.37 -3.84
CA ARG A 26 -7.59 8.66 -4.37
C ARG A 26 -8.24 8.50 -5.73
N GLU A 27 -7.60 7.77 -6.65
CA GLU A 27 -8.09 7.64 -8.03
C GLU A 27 -9.30 6.70 -8.13
N LYS A 28 -9.29 5.56 -7.44
CA LYS A 28 -10.36 4.55 -7.56
C LYS A 28 -11.61 4.91 -6.77
N TYR A 29 -11.46 5.48 -5.57
CA TYR A 29 -12.57 5.70 -4.65
C TYR A 29 -12.82 7.17 -4.33
N GLY A 30 -11.94 8.09 -4.75
CA GLY A 30 -12.02 9.50 -4.32
C GLY A 30 -11.80 9.66 -2.81
N GLN A 31 -11.06 8.74 -2.18
CA GLN A 31 -10.90 8.66 -0.73
C GLN A 31 -9.45 8.89 -0.30
N ASP A 32 -9.30 9.61 0.81
CA ASP A 32 -8.03 9.79 1.51
C ASP A 32 -7.81 8.61 2.44
N ILE A 33 -6.55 8.23 2.59
CA ILE A 33 -6.13 7.21 3.54
C ILE A 33 -5.05 7.78 4.44
N PHE A 34 -4.96 7.23 5.65
CA PHE A 34 -4.09 7.71 6.70
C PHE A 34 -3.20 6.58 7.20
N PHE A 35 -1.91 6.88 7.37
CA PHE A 35 -0.90 5.94 7.79
C PHE A 35 -0.56 6.14 9.25
N TYR A 36 -0.60 5.05 10.00
CA TYR A 36 -0.26 5.01 11.42
C TYR A 36 0.88 4.04 11.65
N THR A 37 1.80 4.40 12.54
CA THR A 37 2.83 3.49 13.03
C THR A 37 2.85 3.47 14.55
N ARG A 38 3.29 2.37 15.14
CA ARG A 38 3.28 2.23 16.60
C ARG A 38 4.56 2.79 17.19
N LYS A 39 4.45 3.82 18.03
CA LYS A 39 5.56 4.44 18.80
C LYS A 39 5.16 4.53 20.26
N ASN A 40 6.02 4.05 21.17
CA ASN A 40 5.80 4.11 22.63
C ASN A 40 4.43 3.58 23.09
N GLY A 41 3.96 2.49 22.49
CA GLY A 41 2.70 1.83 22.85
C GLY A 41 1.46 2.37 22.14
N LYS A 42 1.53 3.59 21.55
CA LYS A 42 0.44 4.26 20.84
C LYS A 42 0.64 4.23 19.33
N TYR A 43 -0.44 4.47 18.59
CA TYR A 43 -0.41 4.69 17.15
C TYR A 43 -0.29 6.19 16.87
N ILE A 44 0.69 6.56 16.07
CA ILE A 44 0.95 7.94 15.64
C ILE A 44 0.74 8.04 14.14
N ARG A 45 -0.03 9.04 13.71
CA ARG A 45 -0.24 9.37 12.30
C ARG A 45 1.05 9.91 11.70
N ILE A 46 1.42 9.41 10.54
CA ILE A 46 2.61 9.84 9.80
C ILE A 46 2.17 10.62 8.57
N GLU A 47 2.64 11.85 8.46
CA GLU A 47 2.33 12.77 7.36
C GLU A 47 3.57 13.14 6.54
N ASP A 48 4.76 12.97 7.12
CA ASP A 48 6.03 13.24 6.43
C ASP A 48 6.30 12.18 5.35
N GLU A 49 6.49 12.64 4.12
CA GLU A 49 6.66 11.76 2.95
C GLU A 49 7.93 10.91 3.03
N GLU A 50 9.02 11.46 3.58
CA GLU A 50 10.26 10.71 3.77
C GLU A 50 10.11 9.64 4.85
N GLU A 51 9.42 9.94 5.94
CA GLU A 51 9.11 8.95 6.97
C GLU A 51 8.23 7.83 6.41
N LEU A 52 7.22 8.15 5.59
CA LEU A 52 6.35 7.14 4.94
C LEU A 52 7.13 6.14 4.09
N LYS A 53 8.20 6.57 3.41
CA LYS A 53 9.09 5.69 2.62
C LYS A 53 9.87 4.71 3.48
N HIS A 54 10.20 5.10 4.71
CA HIS A 54 11.08 4.33 5.60
C HIS A 54 10.36 3.61 6.75
N LEU A 55 9.02 3.61 6.76
CA LEU A 55 8.24 2.97 7.82
C LEU A 55 8.57 1.49 7.98
N ASN A 56 8.82 1.09 9.23
CA ASN A 56 9.07 -0.31 9.56
C ASN A 56 7.79 -1.16 9.66
N SER A 57 6.70 -0.52 10.06
CA SER A 57 5.37 -1.11 10.14
C SER A 57 4.37 0.01 9.90
N ARG A 58 3.24 -0.32 9.30
CA ARG A 58 2.16 0.63 9.02
C ARG A 58 0.80 -0.02 9.22
N VAL A 59 -0.14 0.77 9.70
CA VAL A 59 -1.56 0.51 9.65
C VAL A 59 -2.17 1.59 8.77
N ILE A 60 -2.87 1.17 7.73
CA ILE A 60 -3.52 2.08 6.79
C ILE A 60 -5.00 2.13 7.16
N THR A 61 -5.57 3.33 7.20
CA THR A 61 -6.98 3.53 7.52
C THR A 61 -7.66 4.46 6.51
N ASN A 62 -8.96 4.29 6.28
CA ASN A 62 -9.77 5.14 5.40
C ASN A 62 -10.51 6.28 6.16
N LYS A 63 -10.19 6.46 7.44
CA LYS A 63 -10.74 7.50 8.31
C LYS A 63 -9.61 8.11 9.12
N ASP A 64 -9.67 9.41 9.32
CA ASP A 64 -8.79 10.09 10.25
C ASP A 64 -9.18 9.72 11.69
N LEU A 65 -8.26 9.08 12.41
CA LEU A 65 -8.42 8.69 13.82
C LEU A 65 -7.79 9.70 14.78
N GLY A 66 -7.33 10.84 14.27
CA GLY A 66 -6.52 11.81 14.98
C GLY A 66 -5.01 11.53 14.84
N TYR A 67 -4.20 12.44 15.38
CA TYR A 67 -2.74 12.34 15.29
C TYR A 67 -2.16 11.23 16.19
N GLU A 68 -2.74 11.01 17.37
CA GLU A 68 -2.29 10.03 18.34
C GLU A 68 -3.49 9.27 18.91
N ILE A 69 -3.43 7.94 18.88
CA ILE A 69 -4.50 7.07 19.39
C ILE A 69 -3.92 5.84 20.08
N ASP A 70 -4.56 5.40 21.17
CA ASP A 70 -4.07 4.28 21.96
C ASP A 70 -4.17 2.94 21.23
N TRP A 71 -5.22 2.74 20.45
CA TRP A 71 -5.52 1.46 19.82
C TRP A 71 -6.27 1.60 18.50
N ILE A 72 -5.87 0.80 17.51
CA ILE A 72 -6.62 0.59 16.27
C ILE A 72 -6.95 -0.91 16.21
N PRO A 73 -8.22 -1.34 16.30
CA PRO A 73 -8.59 -2.75 16.21
C PRO A 73 -8.21 -3.37 14.86
N HIS A 74 -7.78 -4.63 14.85
CA HIS A 74 -7.37 -5.35 13.63
C HIS A 74 -8.52 -5.60 12.65
N ASP A 75 -9.72 -5.80 13.19
CA ASP A 75 -10.98 -6.06 12.51
C ASP A 75 -11.81 -4.79 12.30
N SER A 76 -11.23 -3.61 12.54
CA SER A 76 -11.91 -2.35 12.33
C SER A 76 -12.25 -2.15 10.85
N GLU A 77 -13.50 -1.78 10.56
CA GLU A 77 -13.94 -1.34 9.22
C GLU A 77 -13.14 -0.12 8.70
N ALA A 78 -12.47 0.60 9.61
CA ALA A 78 -11.61 1.71 9.23
C ALA A 78 -10.29 1.25 8.60
N ARG A 79 -9.85 0.00 8.80
CA ARG A 79 -8.57 -0.48 8.27
C ARG A 79 -8.68 -0.81 6.77
N VAL A 80 -7.71 -0.31 6.02
CA VAL A 80 -7.49 -0.66 4.63
C VAL A 80 -6.82 -2.04 4.57
N LYS A 81 -7.39 -2.93 3.76
CA LYS A 81 -6.82 -4.26 3.52
C LYS A 81 -5.57 -4.14 2.65
N PRO A 82 -4.53 -4.96 2.89
CA PRO A 82 -3.42 -5.06 1.97
C PRO A 82 -3.90 -5.48 0.57
N PHE A 83 -3.27 -4.95 -0.46
CA PHE A 83 -3.44 -5.45 -1.82
C PHE A 83 -2.96 -6.91 -1.90
N SER A 84 -3.70 -7.72 -2.66
CA SER A 84 -3.46 -9.15 -2.83
C SER A 84 -3.29 -9.50 -4.31
N GLU A 85 -2.97 -10.76 -4.59
CA GLU A 85 -2.86 -11.31 -5.95
C GLU A 85 -4.17 -11.17 -6.76
N GLU A 86 -5.32 -11.03 -6.11
CA GLU A 86 -6.60 -10.74 -6.79
C GLU A 86 -6.61 -9.41 -7.56
N LEU A 87 -5.64 -8.54 -7.28
CA LEU A 87 -5.47 -7.25 -7.93
C LEU A 87 -4.24 -7.22 -8.86
N GLU A 88 -3.64 -8.37 -9.16
CA GLU A 88 -2.44 -8.43 -9.99
C GLU A 88 -2.66 -7.92 -11.42
N ASP A 89 -3.89 -8.00 -11.93
CA ASP A 89 -4.28 -7.53 -13.26
C ASP A 89 -5.16 -6.26 -13.24
N ASP A 90 -5.27 -5.60 -12.09
CA ASP A 90 -5.97 -4.31 -11.97
C ASP A 90 -5.21 -3.24 -12.78
N GLU A 91 -5.87 -2.72 -13.81
CA GLU A 91 -5.27 -1.77 -14.78
C GLU A 91 -4.75 -0.49 -14.10
N LEU A 92 -5.43 -0.03 -13.04
CA LEU A 92 -5.00 1.16 -12.32
C LEU A 92 -3.75 0.87 -11.49
N LEU A 93 -3.69 -0.26 -10.79
CA LEU A 93 -2.47 -0.65 -10.07
C LEU A 93 -1.31 -0.91 -11.01
N ILE A 94 -1.54 -1.54 -12.16
CA ILE A 94 -0.51 -1.73 -13.20
C ILE A 94 0.08 -0.38 -13.59
N LYS A 95 -0.77 0.59 -13.93
CA LYS A 95 -0.34 1.95 -14.28
C LYS A 95 0.45 2.60 -13.14
N ILE A 96 -0.01 2.50 -11.89
CA ILE A 96 0.70 3.04 -10.73
C ILE A 96 2.10 2.41 -10.58
N VAL A 97 2.23 1.10 -10.79
CA VAL A 97 3.54 0.42 -10.75
C VAL A 97 4.45 0.91 -11.88
N GLU A 98 3.92 1.08 -13.09
CA GLU A 98 4.68 1.60 -14.23
C GLU A 98 5.14 3.04 -14.00
N ASP A 99 4.27 3.89 -13.45
CA ASP A 99 4.55 5.32 -13.20
C ASP A 99 5.55 5.52 -12.04
N LEU A 100 5.42 4.76 -10.96
CA LEU A 100 6.31 4.87 -9.79
C LEU A 100 7.63 4.08 -9.93
N GLY A 101 7.66 3.06 -10.78
CA GLY A 101 8.82 2.18 -10.94
C GLY A 101 9.23 1.53 -9.61
N GLU A 102 10.50 1.65 -9.23
CA GLU A 102 11.03 1.07 -7.99
C GLU A 102 10.34 1.63 -6.73
N ASN A 103 9.81 2.85 -6.79
CA ASN A 103 9.10 3.49 -5.68
C ASN A 103 7.70 2.89 -5.43
N ALA A 104 7.19 2.05 -6.33
CA ALA A 104 5.96 1.30 -6.10
C ALA A 104 6.11 0.23 -5.01
N SER A 105 7.35 -0.22 -4.77
CA SER A 105 7.65 -1.31 -3.84
C SER A 105 7.91 -0.79 -2.42
N TRP A 106 7.54 -1.57 -1.41
CA TRP A 106 7.86 -1.35 -0.01
C TRP A 106 8.72 -2.50 0.50
N LYS A 107 9.81 -2.20 1.21
CA LYS A 107 10.62 -3.16 2.00
C LYS A 107 10.93 -4.50 1.33
N ASN A 108 12.19 -4.69 0.91
CA ASN A 108 12.72 -6.01 0.46
C ASN A 108 11.86 -6.71 -0.62
N SER A 109 10.92 -5.99 -1.23
CA SER A 109 10.07 -6.40 -2.34
C SER A 109 10.61 -5.77 -3.61
N LYS A 110 10.38 -6.46 -4.73
CA LYS A 110 10.65 -5.94 -6.06
C LYS A 110 9.43 -6.16 -6.91
N MET A 111 8.62 -5.11 -7.04
CA MET A 111 7.47 -5.08 -7.93
C MET A 111 7.90 -4.72 -9.34
N LYS A 112 7.27 -5.38 -10.30
CA LYS A 112 7.39 -5.09 -11.73
C LYS A 112 6.11 -5.48 -12.45
N VAL A 113 5.82 -4.82 -13.56
CA VAL A 113 4.80 -5.27 -14.50
C VAL A 113 5.45 -6.22 -15.50
N VAL A 114 4.81 -7.35 -15.76
CA VAL A 114 5.23 -8.33 -16.75
C VAL A 114 4.11 -8.58 -17.75
N GLU A 115 4.49 -8.86 -19.00
CA GLU A 115 3.57 -9.21 -20.07
C GLU A 115 3.52 -10.73 -20.23
N LEU A 116 2.32 -11.30 -20.11
CA LEU A 116 2.03 -12.69 -20.36
C LEU A 116 1.50 -12.86 -21.79
N GLN A 117 2.12 -13.78 -22.54
CA GLN A 117 1.53 -14.29 -23.77
C GLN A 117 0.43 -15.30 -23.40
N GLU A 118 -0.76 -15.10 -23.96
CA GLU A 118 -1.80 -16.13 -23.93
C GLU A 118 -1.36 -17.24 -24.89
N CYS A 119 -1.14 -18.44 -24.35
CA CYS A 119 -0.83 -19.64 -25.11
C CYS A 119 -2.08 -20.19 -25.80
#